data_AF-A0A7Y5I190-F1
#
_entry.id   AF-A0A7Y5I190-F1
#
_cell.length_a   1.000
_cell.length_b   1.000
_cell.length_c   1.000
_cell.angle_alpha   90.00
_cell.angle_beta   90.00
_cell.angle_gamma   90.00
#
_symmetry.space_group_name_H-M   'P 1'
#
loop_
_entity.id
_entity.type
_entity.pdbx_description
1 polymer ?
#
loop_
_entity_poly.entity_id
_entity_poly.type
_entity_poly.pdbx_seq_one_letter_code
_entity_poly.pdbx_strand_id
1 'polypeptide(L)'
;MKIILGMAALAILAACSPALNWRQVSLAEAGLVASLPCKPDRVERAVELAGTSVTMHMMGCEAEGATFAVACARLNDPALAGAALTHWRAAVMAGMRAPA
;
A
#
# COMPACT_ATOMS: atom_id res chain seq x y z
N MET A 1 23.87 -33.35 11.00
CA MET A 1 24.40 -31.97 11.11
C MET A 1 24.64 -31.28 9.76
N LYS A 2 25.37 -31.86 8.79
CA LYS A 2 25.63 -31.22 7.47
C LYS A 2 24.37 -30.88 6.65
N ILE A 3 23.36 -31.76 6.66
CA ILE A 3 22.10 -31.55 5.95
C ILE A 3 21.30 -30.38 6.54
N ILE A 4 21.32 -30.23 7.87
CA ILE A 4 20.62 -29.15 8.59
C ILE A 4 21.27 -27.79 8.26
N LEU A 5 22.60 -27.74 8.20
CA LEU A 5 23.34 -26.52 7.84
C LEU A 5 23.10 -26.12 6.38
N GLY A 6 23.02 -27.08 5.45
CA GLY A 6 22.70 -26.83 4.05
C GLY A 6 21.27 -26.30 3.86
N MET A 7 20.30 -26.85 4.59
CA MET A 7 18.90 -26.43 4.52
C MET A 7 18.68 -25.03 5.11
N ALA A 8 19.39 -24.70 6.20
CA ALA A 8 19.38 -23.35 6.77
C ALA A 8 19.95 -22.31 5.80
N ALA A 9 21.04 -22.63 5.10
CA ALA A 9 21.63 -21.73 4.11
C ALA A 9 20.69 -21.48 2.93
N LEU A 10 20.00 -22.50 2.43
CA LEU A 10 19.05 -22.36 1.32
C LEU A 10 17.82 -21.52 1.70
N ALA A 11 17.33 -21.66 2.93
CA ALA A 11 16.22 -20.86 3.46
C ALA A 11 16.57 -19.37 3.59
N ILE A 12 17.81 -19.04 3.95
CA ILE A 12 18.29 -17.65 4.04
C ILE A 12 18.38 -17.00 2.65
N LEU A 13 18.79 -17.75 1.62
CA LEU A 13 18.83 -17.24 0.24
C LEU A 13 17.43 -16.97 -0.32
N ALA A 14 16.44 -17.82 0.00
CA ALA A 14 15.05 -17.60 -0.38
C ALA A 14 14.40 -16.38 0.32
N ALA A 15 14.95 -15.95 1.46
CA ALA A 15 14.48 -14.75 2.17
C ALA A 15 14.89 -13.43 1.48
N CYS A 16 15.93 -13.45 0.64
CA CYS A 16 16.24 -12.34 -0.26
C CYS A 16 15.38 -12.49 -1.53
N SER A 17 14.15 -11.96 -1.53
CA SER A 17 13.30 -11.94 -2.73
C SER A 17 13.72 -10.79 -3.67
N PRO A 18 14.39 -11.06 -4.82
CA PRO A 18 14.75 -10.01 -5.77
C PRO A 18 13.51 -9.39 -6.45
N ALA A 19 12.37 -10.07 -6.41
CA ALA A 19 11.12 -9.57 -6.97
C ALA A 19 10.51 -8.43 -6.14
N LEU A 20 10.80 -8.38 -4.83
CA LEU A 20 10.36 -7.31 -3.93
C LEU A 20 11.48 -6.30 -3.73
N ASN A 21 11.60 -5.37 -4.66
CA ASN A 21 12.54 -4.26 -4.60
C ASN A 21 12.01 -3.13 -3.69
N TRP A 22 12.19 -3.31 -2.38
CA TRP A 22 11.75 -2.35 -1.37
C TRP A 22 12.42 -0.99 -1.52
N ARG A 23 11.61 0.06 -1.66
CA ARG A 23 12.05 1.45 -1.83
C ARG A 23 11.22 2.37 -0.96
N GLN A 24 11.88 3.37 -0.41
CA GLN A 24 11.20 4.46 0.28
C GLN A 24 10.58 5.42 -0.74
N VAL A 25 9.35 5.82 -0.47
CA VAL A 25 8.56 6.73 -1.31
C VAL A 25 7.98 7.84 -0.44
N SER A 26 8.03 9.08 -0.93
CA SER A 26 7.54 10.25 -0.20
C SER A 26 6.12 10.62 -0.60
N LEU A 27 5.21 10.68 0.38
CA LEU A 27 3.88 11.25 0.27
C LEU A 27 3.94 12.67 0.81
N ALA A 28 4.44 13.61 -0.01
CA ALA A 28 4.62 15.00 0.37
C ALA A 28 3.32 15.65 0.90
N GLU A 29 2.18 15.22 0.36
CA GLU A 29 0.83 15.73 0.68
C GLU A 29 0.42 15.44 2.13
N ALA A 30 0.96 14.34 2.68
CA ALA A 30 0.75 13.91 4.06
C ALA A 30 1.98 14.11 4.96
N GLY A 31 3.13 14.52 4.39
CA GLY A 31 4.40 14.55 5.11
C GLY A 31 4.86 13.17 5.60
N LEU A 32 4.51 12.11 4.86
CA LEU A 32 4.79 10.71 5.23
C LEU A 32 5.80 10.06 4.28
N VAL A 33 6.53 9.08 4.81
CA VAL A 33 7.35 8.17 4.00
C VAL A 33 6.77 6.77 4.15
N ALA A 34 6.56 6.10 3.02
CA ALA A 34 6.15 4.70 2.98
C ALA A 34 7.22 3.85 2.30
N SER A 35 7.16 2.54 2.50
CA SER A 35 8.02 1.57 1.80
C SER A 35 7.16 0.73 0.87
N LEU A 36 7.48 0.70 -0.41
CA LEU A 36 6.80 -0.10 -1.43
C LEU A 36 7.78 -1.11 -2.05
N PRO A 37 7.33 -2.33 -2.40
CA PRO A 37 8.20 -3.40 -2.90
C PRO A 37 8.54 -3.26 -4.40
N CYS A 38 8.14 -2.16 -5.04
CA CYS A 38 8.33 -1.89 -6.46
C CYS A 38 8.33 -0.38 -6.70
N LYS A 39 8.68 0.03 -7.93
CA LYS A 39 8.55 1.43 -8.34
C LYS A 39 7.06 1.77 -8.43
N PRO A 40 6.56 2.76 -7.65
CA PRO A 40 5.16 3.12 -7.72
C PRO A 40 4.84 4.03 -8.89
N ASP A 41 3.61 3.90 -9.37
CA ASP A 41 2.94 4.95 -10.14
C ASP A 41 2.16 5.85 -9.19
N ARG A 42 2.04 7.14 -9.55
CA ARG A 42 1.27 8.12 -8.79
C ARG A 42 -0.01 8.47 -9.56
N VAL A 43 -1.13 8.44 -8.84
CA VAL A 43 -2.44 8.82 -9.37
C VAL A 43 -3.09 9.79 -8.40
N GLU A 44 -3.73 10.82 -8.94
CA GLU A 44 -4.52 11.79 -8.19
C GLU A 44 -5.92 11.86 -8.79
N ARG A 45 -6.93 11.72 -7.93
CA ARG A 45 -8.33 11.78 -8.36
C ARG A 45 -9.22 12.35 -7.27
N ALA A 46 -10.25 13.07 -7.67
CA ALA A 46 -11.35 13.43 -6.78
C ALA A 46 -12.15 12.17 -6.45
N VAL A 47 -12.45 11.94 -5.17
CA VAL A 47 -13.28 10.84 -4.68
C VAL A 47 -14.27 11.37 -3.65
N GLU A 48 -15.45 10.76 -3.60
CA GLU A 48 -16.38 10.99 -2.50
C GLU A 48 -15.91 10.23 -1.26
N LEU A 49 -15.71 10.95 -0.16
CA LEU A 49 -15.31 10.38 1.13
C LEU A 49 -16.09 11.05 2.24
N ALA A 50 -16.81 10.26 3.05
CA ALA A 50 -17.70 10.76 4.10
C ALA A 50 -18.73 11.81 3.62
N GLY A 51 -19.21 11.69 2.36
CA GLY A 51 -20.18 12.62 1.77
C GLY A 51 -19.57 13.93 1.28
N THR A 52 -18.23 14.00 1.19
CA THR A 52 -17.50 15.15 0.67
C THR A 52 -16.56 14.73 -0.44
N SER A 53 -16.53 15.48 -1.55
CA SER A 53 -15.51 15.34 -2.57
C SER A 53 -14.15 15.78 -2.02
N VAL A 54 -13.19 14.86 -1.96
CA VAL A 54 -11.80 15.12 -1.55
C VAL A 54 -10.83 14.69 -2.64
N THR A 55 -9.75 15.44 -2.80
CA THR A 55 -8.63 15.03 -3.64
C THR A 55 -7.84 13.94 -2.93
N MET A 56 -7.78 12.76 -3.54
CA MET A 56 -7.01 11.63 -3.05
C MET A 56 -5.75 11.46 -3.90
N HIS A 57 -4.60 11.45 -3.23
CA HIS A 57 -3.32 11.11 -3.82
C HIS A 57 -3.01 9.67 -3.47
N MET A 58 -2.70 8.86 -4.48
CA MET A 58 -2.39 7.44 -4.32
C MET A 58 -1.06 7.12 -5.00
N MET A 59 -0.23 6.34 -4.32
CA MET A 59 0.92 5.69 -4.92
C MET A 59 0.75 4.18 -4.78
N GLY A 60 0.99 3.44 -5.86
CA GLY A 60 0.90 1.99 -5.80
C GLY A 60 1.65 1.30 -6.93
N CYS A 61 1.86 0.02 -6.76
CA CYS A 61 2.45 -0.87 -7.76
C CYS A 61 2.01 -2.31 -7.53
N GLU A 62 2.22 -3.15 -8.55
CA GLU A 62 1.99 -4.59 -8.46
C GLU A 62 3.33 -5.31 -8.35
N ALA A 63 3.44 -6.22 -7.37
CA ALA A 63 4.58 -7.10 -7.20
C ALA A 63 4.12 -8.44 -6.65
N GLU A 64 4.71 -9.53 -7.13
CA GLU A 64 4.36 -10.90 -6.71
C GLU A 64 2.85 -11.20 -6.78
N GLY A 65 2.17 -10.68 -7.80
CA GLY A 65 0.73 -10.87 -8.00
C GLY A 65 -0.16 -10.14 -6.99
N ALA A 66 0.40 -9.26 -6.16
CA ALA A 66 -0.34 -8.44 -5.20
C ALA A 66 -0.22 -6.95 -5.53
N THR A 67 -1.30 -6.20 -5.26
CA THR A 67 -1.31 -4.73 -5.37
C THR A 67 -0.92 -4.12 -4.02
N PHE A 68 0.15 -3.32 -4.03
CA PHE A 68 0.57 -2.53 -2.87
C PHE A 68 0.24 -1.07 -3.15
N ALA A 69 -0.50 -0.42 -2.26
CA ALA A 69 -0.86 0.98 -2.43
C ALA A 69 -0.91 1.72 -1.10
N VAL A 70 -0.55 3.00 -1.14
CA VAL A 70 -0.74 3.96 -0.06
C VAL A 70 -1.51 5.14 -0.62
N ALA A 71 -2.58 5.54 0.05
CA ALA A 71 -3.40 6.67 -0.31
C ALA A 71 -3.47 7.67 0.83
N CYS A 72 -3.50 8.95 0.49
CA CYS A 72 -3.76 10.03 1.44
C CYS A 72 -4.78 11.02 0.86
N ALA A 73 -5.58 11.60 1.74
CA ALA A 73 -6.53 12.64 1.41
C ALA A 73 -6.56 13.62 2.59
N ARG A 74 -6.66 14.92 2.28
CA ARG A 74 -6.85 15.96 3.29
C ARG A 74 -8.34 16.19 3.46
N LEU A 75 -8.82 16.07 4.70
CA LEU A 75 -10.20 16.40 5.05
C LEU A 75 -10.28 17.86 5.46
N ASN A 76 -11.36 18.53 5.06
CA ASN A 76 -11.64 19.91 5.48
C ASN A 76 -12.12 19.98 6.94
N ASP A 77 -12.79 18.93 7.41
CA ASP A 77 -13.26 18.79 8.79
C ASP A 77 -12.61 17.55 9.45
N PRO A 78 -11.79 17.72 10.50
CA PRO A 78 -11.16 16.61 11.21
C PRO A 78 -12.18 15.68 11.89
N ALA A 79 -13.40 16.16 12.22
CA ALA A 79 -14.45 15.32 12.82
C ALA A 79 -14.89 14.19 11.88
N LEU A 80 -14.70 14.35 10.55
CA LEU A 80 -15.05 13.35 9.55
C LEU A 80 -14.04 12.20 9.45
N ALA A 81 -12.89 12.27 10.13
CA ALA A 81 -11.82 11.27 9.99
C ALA A 81 -12.30 9.83 10.23
N GLY A 82 -13.11 9.60 11.26
CA GLY A 82 -13.67 8.27 11.54
C GLY A 82 -14.58 7.77 10.42
N ALA A 83 -15.54 8.59 10.01
CA ALA A 83 -16.48 8.25 8.93
C ALA A 83 -15.76 8.03 7.59
N ALA A 84 -14.74 8.86 7.30
CA ALA A 84 -13.90 8.75 6.12
C ALA A 84 -13.14 7.43 6.10
N LEU A 85 -12.52 7.02 7.20
CA LEU A 85 -11.81 5.75 7.29
C LEU A 85 -12.76 4.54 7.17
N THR A 86 -13.95 4.61 7.77
CA THR A 86 -14.98 3.57 7.61
C THR A 86 -15.43 3.43 6.15
N HIS A 87 -15.73 4.55 5.49
CA HIS A 87 -16.10 4.58 4.07
C HIS A 87 -14.96 4.06 3.20
N TRP A 88 -13.74 4.54 3.41
CA TRP A 88 -12.55 4.11 2.67
C TRP A 88 -12.33 2.61 2.77
N ARG A 89 -12.41 2.04 3.98
CA ARG A 89 -12.30 0.60 4.21
C ARG A 89 -13.34 -0.17 3.39
N ALA A 90 -14.61 0.25 3.42
CA ALA A 90 -15.66 -0.41 2.66
C ALA A 90 -15.39 -0.36 1.15
N ALA A 91 -14.97 0.80 0.63
CA ALA A 91 -14.65 0.98 -0.78
C ALA A 91 -13.45 0.11 -1.23
N VAL A 92 -12.38 0.06 -0.43
CA VAL A 92 -11.21 -0.80 -0.71
C VAL A 92 -11.61 -2.27 -0.70
N MET A 93 -12.35 -2.73 0.32
CA MET A 93 -12.81 -4.13 0.39
C MET A 93 -13.66 -4.52 -0.81
N ALA A 94 -14.53 -3.62 -1.29
CA ALA A 94 -15.35 -3.87 -2.48
C ALA A 94 -14.51 -3.94 -3.78
N GLY A 95 -13.39 -3.21 -3.84
CA GLY A 95 -12.49 -3.20 -5.00
C GLY A 95 -11.45 -4.33 -5.01
N MET A 96 -11.14 -4.92 -3.85
CA MET A 96 -10.17 -6.00 -3.75
C MET A 96 -10.70 -7.28 -4.43
N ARG A 97 -10.07 -7.67 -5.54
CA ARG A 97 -10.26 -8.97 -6.19
C ARG A 97 -9.32 -10.01 -5.58
N ALA A 98 -9.35 -10.17 -4.26
CA ALA A 98 -8.53 -11.19 -3.60
C ALA A 98 -8.94 -12.59 -4.12
N PRO A 99 -8.01 -13.43 -4.61
CA PRO A 99 -8.31 -14.84 -4.80
C PRO A 99 -8.71 -15.43 -3.44
N ALA A 100 -9.77 -16.25 -3.44
CA ALA A 100 -10.27 -16.93 -2.23
C ALA A 100 -9.25 -17.93 -1.66
#